data_AF-A0A7V4I8B5-F1
#
_entry.id   AF-A0A7V4I8B5-F1
#
_cell.length_a   1.000
_cell.length_b   1.000
_cell.length_c   1.000
_cell.angle_alpha   90.00
_cell.angle_beta   90.00
_cell.angle_gamma   90.00
#
_symmetry.space_group_name_H-M   'P 1'
#
loop_
_entity.id
_entity.type
_entity.pdbx_description
1 polymer ?
#
loop_
_entity_poly.entity_id
_entity_poly.type
_entity_poly.pdbx_seq_one_letter_code
_entity_poly.pdbx_strand_id
1 'polypeptide(L)' 'MRRSLYREDYMKRKNRLSVLLNSREMKAFSLYCSRYRIKNRSEFMRTTIMKAIISKFDEEHPTLWEEPSPTLFKQ' A
#
# COMPACT_ATOMS: atom_id res chain seq x y z
N MET A 1 -29.70 12.75 1.84
CA MET A 1 -29.34 11.46 2.49
C MET A 1 -28.88 10.34 1.52
N ARG A 2 -29.35 10.25 0.26
CA ARG A 2 -28.94 9.14 -0.65
C ARG A 2 -27.47 9.12 -1.10
N ARG A 3 -26.75 10.26 -1.14
CA ARG A 3 -25.34 10.32 -1.57
C ARG A 3 -24.35 9.65 -0.60
N SER A 4 -24.66 9.59 0.71
CA SER A 4 -23.70 8.98 1.68
C SER A 4 -23.70 7.46 1.59
N LEU A 5 -24.87 6.84 1.38
CA LEU A 5 -25.01 5.38 1.25
C LEU A 5 -24.19 4.83 0.08
N TYR A 6 -24.21 5.52 -1.06
CA TYR A 6 -23.43 5.12 -2.24
C TYR A 6 -21.93 5.11 -1.90
N ARG A 7 -21.40 6.17 -1.27
CA ARG A 7 -19.97 6.28 -0.92
C ARG A 7 -19.51 5.17 0.04
N GLU A 8 -20.36 4.79 0.98
CA GLU A 8 -20.07 3.70 1.92
C GLU A 8 -19.96 2.35 1.21
N ASP A 9 -20.80 2.08 0.21
CA ASP A 9 -20.78 0.83 -0.54
C ASP A 9 -19.52 0.64 -1.40
N TYR A 10 -18.94 1.71 -1.94
CA TYR A 10 -17.67 1.66 -2.69
C TYR A 10 -16.44 1.55 -1.79
N MET A 11 -16.52 1.98 -0.54
CA MET A 11 -15.41 1.87 0.41
C MET A 11 -15.39 0.55 1.18
N LYS A 12 -16.42 -0.30 0.99
CA LYS A 12 -16.45 -1.64 1.57
C LYS A 12 -15.34 -2.51 0.97
N ARG A 13 -14.57 -3.13 1.87
CA ARG A 13 -13.49 -4.05 1.51
C ARG A 13 -14.09 -5.41 1.14
N LYS A 14 -14.32 -5.65 -0.15
CA LYS A 14 -14.95 -6.88 -0.67
C LYS A 14 -13.94 -7.92 -1.18
N ASN A 15 -12.75 -7.48 -1.56
CA ASN A 15 -11.74 -8.35 -2.18
C ASN A 15 -10.85 -8.99 -1.12
N ARG A 16 -10.65 -10.31 -1.21
CA ARG A 16 -9.77 -11.07 -0.32
C ARG A 16 -8.35 -11.09 -0.86
N LEU A 17 -7.38 -10.78 0.01
CA LEU A 17 -5.97 -10.97 -0.23
C LEU A 17 -5.44 -12.01 0.77
N SER A 18 -4.64 -12.97 0.31
CA SER A 18 -3.99 -13.95 1.18
C SER A 18 -2.51 -14.05 0.82
N VAL A 19 -1.67 -13.98 1.85
CA VAL A 19 -0.22 -14.02 1.73
C VAL A 19 0.28 -15.16 2.59
N LEU A 20 1.12 -16.02 2.02
CA LEU A 20 1.80 -17.10 2.71
C LEU A 20 3.16 -16.59 3.17
N LEU A 21 3.49 -16.86 4.43
CA LEU A 21 4.77 -16.48 5.04
C LEU A 21 5.49 -17.74 5.49
N ASN A 22 6.82 -17.75 5.40
CA ASN A 22 7.61 -18.81 5.99
C ASN A 22 7.59 -18.73 7.52
N SER A 23 8.12 -19.76 8.19
CA SER A 23 8.08 -19.85 9.65
C SER A 23 8.87 -18.74 10.36
N ARG A 24 9.94 -18.22 9.75
CA ARG A 24 10.75 -17.13 10.30
C ARG A 24 10.03 -15.78 10.15
N GLU A 25 9.46 -15.52 8.98
CA GLU A 25 8.65 -14.34 8.68
C GLU A 25 7.44 -14.24 9.60
N MET A 26 6.71 -15.35 9.81
CA MET A 26 5.55 -15.38 10.70
C MET A 26 5.95 -15.08 12.16
N LYS A 27 7.09 -15.59 12.62
CA LYS A 27 7.63 -15.29 13.96
C LYS A 27 7.99 -13.82 14.10
N ALA A 28 8.73 -13.27 13.13
CA ALA A 28 9.12 -11.87 13.11
C ALA A 28 7.88 -10.95 13.11
N PHE A 29 6.89 -11.27 12.27
CA PHE A 29 5.64 -10.53 12.20
C PHE A 29 4.86 -10.56 13.52
N SER A 30 4.76 -11.75 14.15
CA SER A 30 4.07 -11.90 15.43
C SER A 30 4.76 -11.13 16.55
N LEU A 31 6.10 -11.18 16.61
CA LEU A 31 6.90 -10.43 17.58
C LEU A 31 6.71 -8.92 17.40
N TYR A 32 6.75 -8.44 16.15
CA TYR A 32 6.52 -7.03 15.83
C TYR A 32 5.13 -6.58 16.30
N CYS A 33 4.08 -7.34 15.95
CA CYS A 33 2.72 -7.02 16.37
C CYS A 33 2.57 -6.99 17.90
N SER A 34 3.22 -7.92 18.60
CA SER A 34 3.22 -7.94 20.07
C SER A 34 3.94 -6.73 20.66
N ARG A 35 5.13 -6.40 20.15
CA ARG A 35 5.97 -5.31 20.64
C ARG A 35 5.28 -3.96 20.52
N TYR A 36 4.65 -3.70 19.37
CA TYR A 36 3.97 -2.43 19.09
C TYR A 36 2.47 -2.45 19.40
N ARG A 37 1.98 -3.49 20.10
CA ARG A 37 0.58 -3.64 20.53
C ARG A 37 -0.43 -3.48 19.39
N ILE A 38 -0.11 -4.06 18.23
CA ILE A 38 -0.97 -4.02 17.05
C ILE A 38 -2.19 -4.91 17.30
N LYS A 39 -3.35 -4.27 17.50
CA LYS A 39 -4.63 -4.95 17.73
C LYS A 39 -5.17 -5.60 16.46
N ASN A 40 -5.03 -4.92 15.31
CA ASN A 40 -5.56 -5.38 14.03
C ASN A 40 -4.43 -5.61 13.01
N ARG A 41 -4.05 -6.88 12.86
CA ARG A 41 -2.98 -7.32 11.95
C ARG A 41 -3.31 -7.04 10.49
N SER A 42 -4.57 -7.25 10.09
CA SER A 42 -5.02 -7.03 8.71
C SER A 42 -5.02 -5.55 8.33
N GLU A 43 -5.42 -4.68 9.25
CA GLU A 43 -5.35 -3.23 9.05
C GLU A 43 -3.90 -2.76 8.94
N PHE A 44 -3.02 -3.25 9.81
CA PHE A 44 -1.59 -2.95 9.74
C PHE A 44 -1.01 -3.36 8.39
N MET A 45 -1.17 -4.62 7.98
CA MET A 45 -0.67 -5.10 6.70
C MET A 45 -1.18 -4.25 5.53
N ARG A 46 -2.49 -4.00 5.47
CA ARG A 46 -3.09 -3.18 4.41
C ARG A 46 -2.48 -1.79 4.36
N THR A 47 -2.34 -1.14 5.51
CA THR A 47 -1.83 0.24 5.58
C THR A 47 -0.36 0.30 5.16
N THR A 48 0.45 -0.65 5.63
CA THR A 48 1.86 -0.75 5.26
C THR A 48 2.05 -1.01 3.78
N ILE A 49 1.29 -1.96 3.20
CA ILE A 49 1.34 -2.26 1.76
C ILE A 49 0.93 -1.05 0.94
N MET A 50 -0.20 -0.41 1.27
CA MET A 50 -0.68 0.76 0.52
C MET A 50 0.28 1.95 0.62
N LYS A 51 0.89 2.18 1.79
CA LYS A 51 1.94 3.22 1.94
C LYS A 51 3.14 2.96 1.05
N ALA A 52 3.63 1.71 1.02
CA ALA A 52 4.75 1.34 0.16
C ALA A 52 4.42 1.50 -1.33
N ILE A 53 3.22 1.10 -1.74
CA ILE A 53 2.74 1.27 -3.12
C ILE A 53 2.69 2.75 -3.50
N ILE A 54 2.05 3.59 -2.67
CA ILE A 54 1.91 5.03 -2.95
C ILE A 54 3.28 5.70 -2.98
N SER A 55 4.16 5.44 -2.01
CA SER A 55 5.53 5.99 -1.98
C SER A 55 6.28 5.66 -3.26
N LYS A 56 6.21 4.41 -3.72
CA LYS A 56 6.85 4.01 -4.97
C LYS A 56 6.29 4.74 -6.18
N PHE A 57 4.97 4.93 -6.24
CA PHE A 57 4.36 5.69 -7.33
C PHE A 57 4.74 7.16 -7.28
N ASP A 58 4.84 7.76 -6.09
CA ASP A 58 5.27 9.15 -5.93
C ASP A 58 6.74 9.33 -6.37
N GLU A 59 7.59 8.35 -6.11
CA GLU A 59 9.01 8.35 -6.51
C GLU A 59 9.21 8.19 -8.03
N GLU A 60 8.39 7.37 -8.70
CA GLU A 60 8.49 7.14 -10.16
C GLU A 60 7.61 8.08 -10.99
N HIS A 61 6.80 8.93 -10.35
CA HIS A 61 5.98 9.88 -11.08
C HIS A 61 6.90 10.93 -11.71
N PRO A 62 6.87 11.13 -13.04
CA PRO A 62 7.70 12.14 -13.67
C PRO A 62 7.34 13.48 -13.04
N THR A 63 8.32 14.11 -12.41
CA THR A 63 8.10 15.43 -11.81
C THR A 63 7.92 16.46 -12.92
N LEU A 64 7.08 17.47 -12.68
CA LEU A 64 6.76 18.54 -13.65
C LEU A 64 8.03 19.26 -14.19
N TRP A 65 9.17 19.07 -13.52
CA TRP A 65 10.45 19.71 -13.76
C TRP A 65 11.57 18.73 -14.13
N GLU A 66 11.27 17.45 -14.33
CA GLU A 66 12.19 16.57 -15.05
C GLU A 66 12.23 17.06 -16.49
N GLU A 67 13.26 17.85 -16.81
CA GLU A 67 13.63 18.06 -18.21
C GLU A 67 13.70 16.67 -18.85
N PRO A 68 12.97 16.42 -19.95
CA PRO A 68 13.08 15.16 -20.63
C PRO A 68 14.55 15.02 -20.99
N SER A 69 15.23 14.10 -20.29
CA SER A 69 16.63 13.76 -20.52
C SER A 69 16.85 13.75 -22.03
N PRO A 70 17.90 14.41 -22.55
CA PRO A 70 18.12 14.43 -23.98
C PRO A 70 18.28 12.98 -24.42
N THR A 71 17.19 12.41 -24.93
CA THR A 71 17.21 11.08 -25.50
C THR A 71 18.19 11.16 -26.65
N LEU A 72 19.10 10.18 -26.71
CA LEU A 72 20.15 10.06 -27.73
C LEU A 72 19.60 10.07 -29.18
N PHE A 73 18.28 10.07 -29.34
CA PHE A 73 17.53 10.04 -30.59
C PHE A 73 16.57 11.22 -30.76
N LYS A 74 16.84 12.39 -30.16
CA LYS A 74 16.30 13.65 -30.70
C LYS A 74 17.17 14.05 -31.89
N GLN A 75 16.69 13.68 -33.08
CA GLN A 75 17.18 14.16 -34.36
C GLN A 75 16.39 15.41 -34.78
#